data_AF-A0A7J4EGY3-F1
#
_entry.id   AF-A0A7J4EGY3-F1
#
_cell.length_a   1.000
_cell.length_b   1.000
_cell.length_c   1.000
_cell.angle_alpha   90.00
_cell.angle_beta   90.00
_cell.angle_gamma   90.00
#
_symmetry.space_group_name_H-M   'P 1'
#
loop_
_entity.id
_entity.type
_entity.pdbx_description
1 polymer ?
#
loop_
_entity_poly.entity_id
_entity_poly.type
_entity_poly.pdbx_seq_one_letter_code
_entity_poly.pdbx_strand_id
1 'polypeptide(L)' 'MDTVPVGDMSKWKSNPFEPVIRNGKIYGRGAEDNGQSLIASMYAAKP' A
#
# COMPACT_ATOMS: atom_id res chain seq x y z
N MET A 1 -8.36 -3.60 7.18
CA MET A 1 -7.64 -2.35 7.49
C MET A 1 -8.35 -1.25 6.75
N ASP A 2 -8.76 -0.20 7.44
CA ASP A 2 -9.33 0.96 6.76
C ASP A 2 -8.22 1.76 6.06
N THR A 3 -8.65 2.61 5.14
CA THR A 3 -7.76 3.56 4.48
C THR A 3 -8.54 4.84 4.23
N VAL A 4 -7.84 5.97 4.23
CA VAL A 4 -8.44 7.25 3.81
C VAL A 4 -8.93 7.21 2.35
N PRO A 5 -9.91 8.05 1.98
CA PRO A 5 -10.36 8.19 0.59
C PRO A 5 -9.21 8.46 -0.38
N VAL A 6 -9.34 8.03 -1.64
CA VAL A 6 -8.28 8.13 -2.66
C VAL A 6 -7.99 9.55 -3.13
N GLY A 7 -8.90 10.49 -2.88
CA GLY A 7 -8.79 11.86 -3.39
C GLY A 7 -8.97 11.90 -4.92
N ASP A 8 -8.29 12.84 -5.56
CA ASP A 8 -8.37 13.04 -7.02
C ASP A 8 -7.61 11.97 -7.80
N MET A 9 -8.35 11.13 -8.52
CA MET A 9 -7.82 10.01 -9.32
C MET A 9 -6.86 10.47 -10.42
N SER A 10 -7.00 11.68 -10.95
CA SER A 10 -6.12 12.20 -12.02
C SER A 10 -4.68 12.44 -11.55
N LYS A 11 -4.49 12.58 -10.24
CA LYS A 11 -3.16 12.76 -9.62
C LYS A 11 -2.44 11.44 -9.37
N TRP A 12 -3.14 10.32 -9.49
CA TRP A 12 -2.54 9.00 -9.34
C TRP A 12 -1.83 8.58 -10.62
N LYS A 13 -0.62 8.03 -10.46
CA LYS A 13 0.16 7.50 -11.59
C LYS A 13 -0.17 6.03 -11.93
N SER A 14 -0.97 5.37 -11.11
CA SER A 14 -1.49 3.99 -11.25
C SER A 14 -2.80 3.91 -10.50
N ASN A 15 -3.64 2.94 -10.84
CA ASN A 15 -4.83 2.66 -10.04
C ASN A 15 -4.41 2.43 -8.57
N PRO A 16 -4.91 3.22 -7.60
CA PRO A 16 -4.55 3.09 -6.19
C PRO A 16 -4.88 1.71 -5.59
N PHE A 17 -5.83 1.00 -6.19
CA PHE A 17 -6.30 -0.31 -5.72
C PHE A 17 -5.64 -1.50 -6.44
N GLU A 18 -4.73 -1.23 -7.39
CA GLU A 18 -3.92 -2.25 -8.06
C GLU A 18 -2.44 -1.94 -7.78
N PRO A 19 -1.85 -2.62 -6.77
CA PRO A 19 -0.47 -2.33 -6.38
C PRO A 19 0.51 -2.56 -7.52
N VAL A 20 1.40 -1.60 -7.74
CA VAL A 20 2.48 -1.73 -8.75
C VAL A 20 3.84 -1.49 -8.12
N ILE A 21 4.85 -2.20 -8.62
CA ILE A 21 6.24 -1.99 -8.22
C ILE A 21 6.91 -1.02 -9.19
N ARG A 22 7.51 0.06 -8.69
CA ARG A 22 8.32 1.00 -9.49
C ARG A 22 9.56 1.38 -8.71
N ASN A 23 10.74 1.26 -9.33
CA ASN A 23 12.02 1.58 -8.68
C ASN A 23 12.20 0.90 -7.31
N GLY A 24 11.80 -0.36 -7.19
CA GLY A 24 11.87 -1.14 -5.95
C GLY A 24 10.87 -0.73 -4.86
N LYS A 25 9.90 0.13 -5.15
CA LYS A 25 8.87 0.59 -4.19
C LYS A 25 7.48 0.12 -4.63
N ILE A 26 6.64 -0.24 -3.66
CA ILE A 26 5.24 -0.61 -3.89
C ILE A 26 4.39 0.66 -3.82
N TYR A 27 3.57 0.88 -4.85
CA TYR A 27 2.63 2.00 -4.94
C TYR A 27 1.21 1.46 -4.93
N GLY A 28 0.44 1.84 -3.91
CA GLY A 28 -0.97 1.49 -3.74
C GLY A 28 -1.52 2.17 -2.49
N ARG A 29 -2.83 2.42 -2.44
CA ARG A 29 -3.50 2.96 -1.26
C ARG A 29 -3.40 1.95 -0.13
N GLY A 30 -3.02 2.41 1.05
CA GLY A 30 -2.88 1.57 2.23
C GLY A 30 -1.58 0.77 2.30
N ALA A 31 -0.68 0.89 1.30
CA ALA A 31 0.59 0.17 1.30
C ALA A 31 1.46 0.56 2.51
N GLU A 32 1.60 1.86 2.78
CA GLU A 32 2.40 2.37 3.90
C GLU A 32 1.56 2.50 5.18
N ASP A 33 0.38 3.13 5.08
CA ASP A 33 -0.58 3.37 6.16
C ASP A 33 -1.83 2.46 6.01
N ASN A 34 -1.87 1.28 6.63
CA ASN A 34 -0.79 0.68 7.44
C ASN A 34 -0.35 -0.73 7.00
N GLY A 35 -0.69 -1.12 5.77
CA GLY A 35 -0.56 -2.49 5.28
C GLY A 35 0.85 -3.08 5.43
N GLN A 36 1.90 -2.33 5.12
CA GLN A 36 3.28 -2.79 5.29
C GLN A 36 3.59 -3.20 6.73
N SER A 37 3.10 -2.43 7.71
CA SER A 37 3.40 -2.64 9.13
C SER A 37 2.71 -3.92 9.61
N LEU A 38 1.46 -4.12 9.20
CA LEU A 38 0.72 -5.34 9.49
C LEU A 38 1.43 -6.57 8.92
N ILE A 39 1.81 -6.54 7.65
CA ILE A 39 2.46 -7.69 6.99
C ILE A 39 3.86 -7.93 7.55
N ALA A 40 4.66 -6.88 7.78
CA ALA A 40 5.97 -7.01 8.39
C ALA A 40 5.90 -7.63 9.79
N SER A 41 4.94 -7.19 10.61
CA SER A 41 4.72 -7.73 11.95
C SER A 41 4.32 -9.21 11.90
N MET A 42 3.38 -9.56 11.02
CA MET A 42 2.98 -10.97 10.82
C MET A 42 4.15 -11.82 10.35
N TYR A 43 5.00 -11.30 9.46
CA TYR A 43 6.16 -12.02 8.95
C TYR A 43 7.22 -12.20 10.04
N ALA A 44 7.49 -11.19 10.86
CA ALA A 44 8.41 -11.28 11.98
C ALA A 44 7.96 -12.28 13.05
N ALA A 45 6.65 -12.46 13.21
CA ALA A 45 6.06 -13.43 14.13
C ALA A 45 5.97 -14.86 13.55
N LYS A 46 6.36 -15.09 12.29
CA LYS A 46 6.37 -16.45 11.73
C LYS A 46 7.47 -17.28 12.42
N PRO A 47 7.15 -18.52 12.84
CA PRO A 47 8.12 -19.43 13.45
C PRO A 47 9.19 -19.91 12.46
#